data_AF-A0A497P261-F1
#
_entry.id   AF-A0A497P261-F1
#
_cell.length_a   1.000
_cell.length_b   1.000
_cell.length_c   1.000
_cell.angle_alpha   90.00
_cell.angle_beta   90.00
_cell.angle_gamma   90.00
#
_symmetry.space_group_name_H-M   'P 1'
#
loop_
_entity.id
_entity.type
_entity.pdbx_description
1 polymer ?
#
loop_
_entity_poly.entity_id
_entity_poly.type
_entity_poly.pdbx_seq_one_letter_code
_entity_poly.pdbx_strand_id
1 'polypeptide(L)'
;MVKNTLEMPEEILKFFSIEENQTLLVKGVSGVGKTTFALKCLKLFASPRCGIYYTAKANPKRTYSRYPWIKDVLPPENIIDASKTPHTLPRPARRGGGT
;
A
#
# COMPACT_ATOMS: atom_id res chain seq x y z
N MET A 1 8.23 20.37 -10.76
CA MET A 1 7.65 19.17 -11.43
C MET A 1 6.14 19.28 -11.30
N VAL A 2 5.45 19.65 -12.38
CA VAL A 2 4.00 19.90 -12.34
C VAL A 2 3.30 18.54 -12.25
N LYS A 3 2.73 18.21 -11.08
CA LYS A 3 1.93 16.99 -10.91
C LYS A 3 0.63 17.21 -11.68
N ASN A 4 0.40 16.46 -12.76
CA ASN A 4 -0.83 16.56 -13.54
C ASN A 4 -2.01 16.06 -12.68
N THR A 5 -2.75 16.98 -12.07
CA THR A 5 -3.81 16.72 -11.07
C THR A 5 -5.14 16.27 -11.68
N LEU A 6 -5.29 16.34 -13.01
CA LEU A 6 -6.49 15.94 -13.75
C LEU A 6 -6.81 14.43 -13.70
N GLU A 7 -5.92 13.60 -13.15
CA GLU A 7 -6.12 12.15 -13.04
C GLU A 7 -6.89 11.72 -11.78
N MET A 8 -7.16 12.63 -10.83
CA MET A 8 -7.80 12.31 -9.55
C MET A 8 -8.94 13.27 -9.20
N PRO A 9 -10.01 12.78 -8.54
CA PRO A 9 -11.06 13.64 -8.00
C PRO A 9 -10.52 14.64 -6.98
N GLU A 10 -11.11 15.82 -6.94
CA GLU A 10 -10.71 16.92 -6.04
C GLU A 10 -10.76 16.52 -4.57
N GLU A 11 -11.70 15.65 -4.19
CA GLU A 11 -11.84 15.15 -2.84
C GLU A 11 -10.60 14.36 -2.39
N ILE A 12 -9.99 13.60 -3.31
CA ILE A 12 -8.76 12.85 -3.05
C ILE A 12 -7.57 13.80 -2.97
N LEU A 13 -7.49 14.78 -3.87
CA LEU A 13 -6.44 15.81 -3.81
C LEU A 13 -6.48 16.58 -2.49
N LYS A 14 -7.69 16.98 -2.05
CA LYS A 14 -7.91 17.69 -0.79
C LYS A 14 -7.58 16.83 0.42
N PHE A 15 -7.92 15.54 0.40
CA PHE A 15 -7.54 14.60 1.44
C PHE A 15 -6.01 14.63 1.63
N PHE A 16 -5.23 14.31 0.59
CA PHE A 16 -3.76 14.26 0.67
C PHE A 16 -3.07 15.63 0.83
N SER A 17 -3.78 16.76 0.83
CA SER A 17 -3.22 18.10 1.05
C SER A 17 -3.15 18.48 2.54
N ILE A 18 -3.76 17.69 3.43
CA ILE A 18 -3.74 17.92 4.87
C ILE A 18 -2.44 17.32 5.44
N GLU A 19 -1.65 18.10 6.18
CA GLU A 19 -0.32 17.70 6.69
C GLU A 19 -0.35 16.65 7.83
N GLU A 20 -1.53 16.14 8.19
CA GLU A 20 -1.72 15.18 9.28
C GLU A 20 -1.59 13.71 8.84
N ASN A 21 -1.45 12.81 9.81
CA ASN A 21 -1.45 11.37 9.57
C ASN A 21 -2.86 10.89 9.18
N GLN A 22 -3.09 10.75 7.89
CA GLN A 22 -4.38 10.31 7.36
C GLN A 22 -4.35 8.87 6.85
N THR A 23 -5.49 8.18 6.98
CA THR A 23 -5.70 6.83 6.47
C THR A 23 -6.90 6.79 5.53
N LEU A 24 -6.66 6.45 4.26
CA LEU A 24 -7.71 6.27 3.26
C LEU A 24 -8.08 4.79 3.13
N LEU A 25 -9.33 4.44 3.48
CA LEU A 25 -9.85 3.08 3.32
C LEU A 25 -10.66 2.94 2.02
N VAL A 26 -10.13 2.20 1.06
CA VAL A 26 -10.77 1.98 -0.24
C VAL A 26 -11.55 0.67 -0.25
N LYS A 27 -12.88 0.74 -0.27
CA LYS A 27 -13.78 -0.43 -0.32
C LYS A 27 -14.47 -0.55 -1.68
N GLY A 28 -14.91 -1.76 -2.02
CA GLY A 28 -15.65 -2.02 -3.26
C GLY A 28 -15.57 -3.49 -3.69
N VAL A 29 -16.41 -3.90 -4.64
CA VAL A 29 -16.44 -5.26 -5.17
C VAL A 29 -15.15 -5.62 -5.93
N SER A 30 -14.88 -6.92 -6.12
CA SER A 30 -13.67 -7.34 -6.83
C SER A 30 -13.65 -6.80 -8.27
N GLY A 31 -12.46 -6.55 -8.83
CA GLY A 31 -12.31 -6.12 -10.23
C GLY A 31 -12.47 -4.62 -10.51
N VAL A 32 -13.06 -3.80 -9.62
CA VAL A 32 -13.27 -2.35 -9.84
C VAL A 32 -12.02 -1.48 -9.78
N GLY A 33 -10.83 -2.08 -9.77
CA GLY A 33 -9.58 -1.33 -9.83
C GLY A 33 -9.07 -0.75 -8.50
N LYS A 34 -9.56 -1.20 -7.33
CA LYS A 34 -9.09 -0.74 -6.01
C LYS A 34 -7.55 -0.71 -5.87
N THR A 35 -6.89 -1.80 -6.28
CA THR A 35 -5.43 -1.89 -6.23
C THR A 35 -4.78 -0.89 -7.18
N THR A 36 -5.32 -0.73 -8.38
CA THR A 36 -4.85 0.24 -9.37
C THR A 36 -5.00 1.67 -8.83
N PHE A 37 -6.11 1.98 -8.16
CA PHE A 37 -6.35 3.27 -7.52
C PHE A 37 -5.31 3.55 -6.43
N ALA A 38 -5.10 2.62 -5.50
CA ALA A 38 -4.10 2.79 -4.43
C ALA A 38 -2.68 3.01 -4.99
N LEU A 39 -2.29 2.26 -6.02
CA LEU A 39 -0.99 2.43 -6.68
C LEU A 39 -0.90 3.77 -7.44
N LYS A 40 -2.01 4.26 -8.02
CA LYS A 40 -2.06 5.60 -8.63
C LYS A 40 -1.87 6.69 -7.58
N CYS A 41 -2.54 6.59 -6.43
CA CYS A 41 -2.32 7.52 -5.32
C CYS A 41 -0.85 7.52 -4.90
N LEU A 42 -0.23 6.35 -4.79
CA LEU A 42 1.20 6.26 -4.49
C LEU A 42 2.04 7.01 -5.54
N LYS A 43 1.77 6.81 -6.83
CA LYS A 43 2.51 7.49 -7.91
C LYS A 43 2.34 9.02 -7.89
N LEU A 44 1.14 9.51 -7.58
CA LEU A 44 0.83 10.95 -7.62
C LEU A 44 1.31 11.68 -6.37
N PHE A 45 1.12 11.09 -5.19
CA PHE A 45 1.33 11.79 -3.92
C PHE A 45 2.67 11.47 -3.28
N ALA A 46 3.20 10.24 -3.39
CA ALA A 46 4.45 9.89 -2.75
C ALA A 46 5.64 10.56 -3.43
N SER A 47 6.60 11.03 -2.62
CA SER A 47 7.94 11.34 -3.10
C SER A 47 8.59 10.07 -3.67
N PRO A 48 9.42 10.19 -4.73
CA PRO A 48 10.09 9.04 -5.31
C PRO A 48 10.80 8.21 -4.23
N ARG A 49 10.60 6.88 -4.24
CA ARG A 49 11.16 5.91 -3.28
C ARG A 49 10.70 6.00 -1.82
N CYS A 50 9.78 6.90 -1.48
CA CYS A 50 9.23 7.00 -0.11
C CYS A 50 7.97 6.14 0.12
N GLY A 51 7.37 5.61 -0.95
CA GLY A 51 6.18 4.75 -0.87
C GLY A 51 6.51 3.32 -0.46
N ILE A 52 5.65 2.69 0.35
CA ILE A 52 5.74 1.26 0.72
C ILE A 52 4.45 0.56 0.28
N TYR A 53 4.57 -0.63 -0.30
CA TYR A 53 3.45 -1.45 -0.71
C TYR A 53 3.46 -2.80 0.03
N TYR A 54 2.54 -2.94 0.99
CA TYR A 54 2.31 -4.18 1.71
C TYR A 54 1.27 -5.04 1.00
N THR A 55 1.60 -6.31 0.73
CA THR A 55 0.66 -7.26 0.13
C THR A 55 0.96 -8.68 0.57
N ALA A 56 -0.07 -9.51 0.76
CA ALA A 56 0.07 -10.93 1.11
C ALA A 56 0.60 -11.79 -0.06
N LYS A 57 0.71 -11.22 -1.27
CA LYS A 57 1.25 -11.89 -2.46
C LYS A 57 2.37 -11.04 -3.06
N ALA A 58 3.36 -10.68 -2.23
CA ALA A 58 4.45 -9.83 -2.66
C ALA A 58 5.37 -10.59 -3.62
N ASN A 59 5.29 -10.21 -4.90
CA ASN A 59 6.25 -10.62 -5.91
C ASN A 59 6.52 -9.41 -6.81
N PRO A 60 7.65 -8.71 -6.62
CA PRO A 60 8.00 -7.53 -7.40
C PRO A 60 7.88 -7.75 -8.91
N LYS A 61 8.37 -8.90 -9.41
CA LYS A 61 8.30 -9.25 -10.84
C LYS A 61 6.86 -9.32 -11.34
N ARG A 62 5.95 -9.94 -10.58
CA ARG A 62 4.52 -10.02 -10.93
C ARG A 62 3.83 -8.65 -10.82
N THR A 63 4.13 -7.88 -9.79
CA THR A 63 3.56 -6.54 -9.61
C THR A 63 3.95 -5.62 -10.77
N TYR A 64 5.23 -5.63 -11.17
CA TYR A 64 5.73 -4.85 -12.29
C TYR A 64 5.21 -5.33 -13.65
N SER A 65 4.96 -6.63 -13.82
CA SER A 65 4.31 -7.13 -15.04
C SER A 65 2.89 -6.60 -15.18
N ARG A 66 2.15 -6.45 -14.07
CA ARG A 66 0.77 -5.95 -14.08
C ARG A 66 0.68 -4.43 -14.11
N TYR A 67 1.65 -3.76 -13.50
CA TYR A 67 1.71 -2.30 -13.37
C TYR A 67 3.12 -1.79 -13.73
N PRO A 68 3.52 -1.77 -15.00
CA PRO A 68 4.90 -1.40 -15.38
C PRO A 68 5.32 -0.01 -14.90
N TRP A 69 4.37 0.93 -14.85
CA TRP A 69 4.55 2.31 -14.43
C TRP A 69 4.87 2.51 -12.94
N ILE A 70 4.75 1.47 -12.10
CA ILE A 70 5.10 1.62 -10.67
C ILE A 70 6.60 1.52 -10.43
N LYS A 71 7.38 1.02 -11.41
CA LYS A 71 8.84 0.84 -11.27
C LYS A 71 9.57 2.13 -10.93
N ASP A 72 9.05 3.25 -11.43
CA ASP A 72 9.66 4.58 -11.27
C ASP A 72 9.46 5.14 -9.85
N VAL A 73 8.44 4.65 -9.14
CA VAL A 73 8.03 5.20 -7.83
C VAL A 73 8.23 4.22 -6.68
N LEU A 74 8.13 2.92 -6.96
CA LEU A 74 8.19 1.86 -5.96
C LEU A 74 9.35 0.91 -6.27
N PRO A 75 10.50 1.07 -5.60
CA PRO A 75 11.63 0.17 -5.76
C PRO A 75 11.28 -1.21 -5.16
N PRO A 76 11.91 -2.30 -5.62
CA PRO A 76 11.50 -3.66 -5.25
C PRO A 76 11.65 -3.94 -3.75
N GLU A 77 12.55 -3.23 -3.07
CA GLU A 77 12.76 -3.30 -1.62
C GLU A 77 11.55 -2.80 -0.82
N ASN A 78 10.74 -1.92 -1.42
CA ASN A 78 9.55 -1.34 -0.79
C ASN A 78 8.28 -2.17 -1.06
N ILE A 79 8.39 -3.32 -1.74
CA ILE A 79 7.30 -4.27 -1.94
C ILE A 79 7.41 -5.35 -0.86
N ILE A 80 6.64 -5.21 0.21
CA ILE A 80 6.77 -6.03 1.41
C ILE A 80 5.71 -7.13 1.44
N ASP A 81 6.15 -8.36 1.72
CA ASP A 81 5.26 -9.50 1.94
C ASP A 81 4.62 -9.44 3.32
N ALA A 82 3.35 -9.06 3.36
CA ALA A 82 2.57 -8.99 4.59
C ALA A 82 2.32 -10.37 5.23
N SER A 83 2.56 -11.48 4.49
CA SER A 83 2.46 -12.82 5.05
C SER A 83 3.72 -13.27 5.80
N LYS A 84 4.86 -12.61 5.57
CA LYS A 84 6.16 -12.95 6.16
C LYS A 84 6.57 -12.07 7.32
N THR A 85 5.84 -10.99 7.59
CA THR A 85 5.97 -10.25 8.86
C THR A 85 5.65 -11.21 10.01
N PRO A 86 6.47 -11.29 11.08
CA PRO A 86 6.27 -12.29 12.12
C PRO A 86 4.96 -12.04 12.86
N HIS A 87 3.90 -12.73 12.45
CA HIS A 87 2.72 -12.94 13.28
C HIS A 87 3.02 -14.04 14.29
N THR A 88 3.91 -13.75 15.22
CA THR A 88 3.85 -14.37 16.54
C THR A 88 3.64 -13.25 17.53
N LEU A 89 2.37 -12.95 17.80
CA LEU A 89 2.04 -12.52 19.15
C LEU A 89 2.59 -13.61 20.07
N PRO A 90 3.39 -13.28 21.11
CA PRO A 90 3.79 -14.28 22.08
C PRO A 90 2.53 -14.97 22.58
N ARG A 91 2.42 -16.29 22.38
CA ARG A 91 1.32 -17.05 22.96
C ARG A 91 1.34 -16.75 24.46
N PRO A 92 0.24 -16.29 25.08
CA PRO A 92 0.20 -16.21 26.53
C PRO A 92 0.54 -17.60 27.05
N ALA A 93 1.53 -17.66 27.94
CA ALA A 93 1.95 -18.90 28.57
C ALA A 93 0.68 -19.60 29.07
N ARG A 94 0.45 -20.84 28.62
CA ARG A 94 -0.59 -21.69 29.22
C ARG A 94 -0.25 -21.74 30.70
N ARG A 95 -1.02 -21.05 31.55
CA ARG A 95 -1.00 -21.31 32.99
C ARG A 95 -1.31 -22.79 33.11
N GLY A 96 -0.32 -23.56 33.55
CA GLY A 96 -0.50 -24.97 33.87
C GLY A 96 -1.69 -25.08 34.81
N GLY A 97 -2.72 -25.79 34.35
CA GLY A 97 -3.77 -26.29 35.24
C GLY A 97 -3.12 -27.25 36.22
N GLY A 98 -3.57 -27.17 37.46
CA GLY A 98 -2.95 -27.84 38.59
C GLY A 98 -3.02 -29.35 38.51
N THR A 99 -2.10 -29.96 39.24
CA THR A 99 -2.31 -31.10 40.12
C THR A 99 -1.38 -30.92 41.30
#